data_AF-A0A834A8G4-F1
#
_entry.id   AF-A0A834A8G4-F1
#
_cell.length_a   1.000
_cell.length_b   1.000
_cell.length_c   1.000
_cell.angle_alpha   90.00
_cell.angle_beta   90.00
_cell.angle_gamma   90.00
#
_symmetry.space_group_name_H-M   'P 1'
#
loop_
_entity.id
_entity.type
_entity.pdbx_description
1 polymer ?
#
loop_
_entity_poly.entity_id
_entity_poly.type
_entity_poly.pdbx_seq_one_letter_code
_entity_poly.pdbx_strand_id
1 'polypeptide(L)'
;MQKHRKDKTHKRHLLMSIDQRKKMLKNLRKTNYKVFEKTCKELGIEYTFPPLYYRKAHRRWVTKKALCIRVYQEAQKLKKQKRALKAAAAAQKRGQINPESSSKVGPEAIKENQ
;
A
#
# COMPACT_ATOMS: atom_id res chain seq x y z
N MET A 1 -0.89 -33.68 -18.00
CA MET A 1 -0.52 -32.52 -18.83
C MET A 1 0.98 -32.30 -19.02
N GLN A 2 1.86 -32.68 -18.07
CA GLN A 2 3.32 -32.51 -18.24
C GLN A 2 3.88 -33.32 -19.42
N LYS A 3 3.46 -34.59 -19.55
CA LYS A 3 3.77 -35.49 -20.68
C LYS A 3 3.01 -35.10 -21.95
N HIS A 4 1.68 -35.19 -21.93
CA HIS A 4 0.82 -34.84 -23.08
C HIS A 4 0.32 -33.38 -22.99
N ARG A 5 1.01 -32.47 -23.69
CA ARG A 5 0.74 -31.01 -23.61
C ARG A 5 -0.36 -30.52 -24.54
N LYS A 6 -0.60 -31.23 -25.65
CA LYS A 6 -1.57 -30.84 -26.69
C LYS A 6 -3.00 -31.28 -26.39
N ASP A 7 -3.19 -32.23 -25.46
CA ASP A 7 -4.50 -32.71 -25.04
C ASP A 7 -5.33 -31.58 -24.41
N LYS A 8 -6.42 -31.18 -25.08
CA LYS A 8 -7.29 -30.09 -24.61
C LYS A 8 -8.41 -30.59 -23.70
N THR A 9 -8.79 -31.86 -23.84
CA THR A 9 -9.86 -32.48 -23.06
C THR A 9 -9.44 -32.58 -21.61
N HIS A 10 -8.28 -33.17 -21.34
CA HIS A 10 -7.73 -33.25 -19.98
C HIS A 10 -7.40 -31.87 -19.41
N LYS A 11 -6.97 -30.92 -20.24
CA LYS A 11 -6.77 -29.52 -19.82
C LYS A 11 -8.08 -28.89 -19.34
N ARG A 12 -9.18 -29.09 -20.08
CA ARG A 12 -10.51 -28.57 -19.72
C ARG A 12 -11.00 -29.17 -18.41
N HIS A 13 -10.94 -30.50 -18.27
CA HIS A 13 -11.36 -31.19 -17.04
C HIS A 13 -10.55 -30.72 -15.83
N LEU A 14 -9.23 -30.59 -15.97
CA LEU A 14 -8.37 -30.07 -14.90
C LEU A 14 -8.79 -28.66 -14.44
N LEU A 15 -9.05 -27.74 -15.38
CA LEU A 15 -9.49 -26.38 -15.05
C LEU A 15 -10.85 -26.40 -14.33
N MET A 16 -11.79 -27.22 -14.80
CA MET A 16 -13.09 -27.38 -14.14
C MET A 16 -12.96 -27.94 -12.72
N SER A 17 -12.14 -28.96 -12.51
CA SER A 17 -11.90 -29.54 -11.17
C SER A 17 -11.25 -28.53 -10.22
N ILE A 18 -10.34 -27.68 -10.72
CA ILE A 18 -9.77 -26.58 -9.94
C ILE A 18 -10.85 -25.58 -9.50
N ASP A 19 -11.74 -25.19 -10.40
CA ASP A 19 -12.81 -24.24 -10.11
C ASP A 19 -13.86 -24.84 -9.15
N GLN A 20 -14.19 -26.12 -9.31
CA GLN A 20 -15.05 -26.86 -8.37
C GLN A 20 -14.41 -26.90 -6.97
N ARG A 21 -13.12 -27.24 -6.87
CA ARG A 21 -12.39 -27.24 -5.60
C ARG A 21 -12.40 -25.85 -4.94
N LYS A 22 -12.17 -24.78 -5.71
CA LYS A 22 -12.27 -23.39 -5.20
C LYS A 22 -13.66 -23.06 -4.68
N LYS A 23 -14.72 -23.52 -5.37
CA LYS A 23 -16.11 -23.36 -4.92
C LYS A 23 -16.35 -24.08 -3.59
N MET A 24 -15.84 -25.30 -3.42
CA MET A 24 -15.94 -26.05 -2.17
C MET A 24 -15.18 -25.36 -1.03
N LEU A 25 -13.96 -24.89 -1.28
CA LEU A 25 -13.18 -24.12 -0.30
C LEU A 25 -13.87 -22.82 0.12
N LYS A 26 -14.51 -22.12 -0.83
CA LYS A 26 -15.32 -20.94 -0.53
C LYS A 26 -16.49 -21.27 0.41
N ASN A 27 -17.14 -22.41 0.21
CA ASN A 27 -18.23 -22.85 1.08
C ASN A 27 -17.71 -23.24 2.46
N LEU A 28 -16.62 -24.02 2.51
CA LEU A 28 -16.00 -24.44 3.76
C LEU A 28 -15.54 -23.24 4.61
N ARG A 29 -14.96 -22.22 3.97
CA ARG A 29 -14.59 -20.96 4.62
C ARG A 29 -15.78 -20.22 5.23
N LYS A 30 -16.98 -20.35 4.65
CA LYS A 30 -18.21 -19.72 5.16
C LYS A 30 -18.83 -20.52 6.31
N THR A 31 -18.70 -21.84 6.30
CA THR A 31 -19.35 -22.72 7.29
C THR A 31 -18.44 -23.05 8.47
N ASN A 32 -17.21 -23.53 8.22
CA ASN A 32 -16.27 -23.93 9.26
C ASN A 32 -14.85 -23.50 8.92
N TYR A 33 -14.46 -22.36 9.50
CA TYR A 33 -13.15 -21.76 9.25
C TYR A 33 -11.97 -22.59 9.77
N LYS A 34 -12.12 -23.27 10.92
CA LYS A 34 -11.03 -24.08 11.52
C LYS A 34 -10.64 -25.25 10.62
N VAL A 35 -11.64 -25.95 10.08
CA VAL A 35 -11.41 -27.05 9.13
C VAL A 35 -10.84 -26.51 7.82
N PHE A 36 -11.35 -25.38 7.33
CA PHE A 36 -10.80 -24.71 6.15
C PHE A 36 -9.29 -24.42 6.28
N GLU A 37 -8.86 -23.78 7.37
CA GLU A 37 -7.45 -23.45 7.60
C GLU A 37 -6.58 -24.71 7.67
N LYS A 38 -7.01 -25.73 8.42
CA LYS A 38 -6.32 -27.02 8.53
C LYS A 38 -6.16 -27.67 7.15
N THR A 39 -7.24 -27.75 6.36
CA THR A 39 -7.22 -28.36 5.03
C THR A 39 -6.32 -27.61 4.05
N CYS A 40 -6.32 -26.27 4.08
CA CYS A 40 -5.42 -25.46 3.28
C CYS A 40 -3.95 -25.70 3.63
N LYS A 41 -3.64 -25.84 4.94
CA LYS A 41 -2.28 -26.13 5.41
C LYS A 41 -1.81 -27.54 5.03
N GLU A 42 -2.64 -28.55 5.27
CA GLU A 42 -2.32 -29.96 4.99
C GLU A 42 -2.15 -30.24 3.50
N LEU A 43 -3.00 -29.66 2.65
CA LEU A 43 -2.92 -29.84 1.20
C LEU A 43 -1.94 -28.87 0.54
N GLY A 44 -1.34 -27.93 1.29
CA GLY A 44 -0.46 -26.89 0.77
C GLY A 44 -1.16 -25.96 -0.25
N ILE A 45 -2.46 -25.70 -0.06
CA ILE A 45 -3.27 -24.87 -0.97
C ILE A 45 -3.45 -23.48 -0.37
N GLU A 46 -2.96 -22.47 -1.09
CA GLU A 46 -3.29 -21.08 -0.80
C GLU A 46 -4.64 -20.70 -1.39
N TYR A 47 -5.54 -20.17 -0.55
CA TYR A 47 -6.84 -19.68 -0.99
C TYR A 47 -6.75 -18.19 -1.37
N THR A 48 -6.81 -17.90 -2.67
CA THR A 48 -6.84 -16.52 -3.20
C THR A 48 -8.27 -16.08 -3.51
N PHE A 49 -8.61 -14.84 -3.15
CA PHE A 49 -9.89 -14.25 -3.53
C PHE A 49 -9.99 -14.04 -5.04
N PRO A 50 -11.17 -14.28 -5.65
CA PRO A 50 -11.36 -13.96 -7.06
C PRO A 50 -11.22 -12.45 -7.30
N PRO A 51 -10.63 -12.01 -8.43
CA PRO A 51 -10.60 -10.60 -8.77
C PRO A 51 -12.02 -10.06 -8.96
N LEU A 52 -12.23 -8.80 -8.61
CA LEU A 52 -13.54 -8.15 -8.77
C LEU A 52 -13.95 -8.03 -10.25
N TYR A 53 -12.98 -7.81 -11.13
CA TYR A 53 -13.23 -7.60 -12.56
C TYR A 53 -12.25 -8.42 -13.41
N TYR A 54 -12.78 -9.29 -14.27
CA TYR A 54 -12.00 -10.03 -15.27
C TYR A 54 -11.80 -9.20 -16.54
N ARG A 55 -10.97 -8.17 -16.46
CA ARG A 55 -10.62 -7.32 -17.61
C ARG A 55 -9.34 -7.82 -18.27
N LYS A 56 -9.33 -7.89 -19.60
CA LYS A 56 -8.12 -8.24 -20.36
C LYS A 56 -7.12 -7.08 -20.32
N ALA A 57 -5.96 -7.34 -19.72
CA ALA A 57 -4.83 -6.40 -19.71
C ALA A 57 -4.17 -6.35 -21.10
N HIS A 58 -4.75 -5.57 -22.02
CA HIS A 58 -4.22 -5.38 -23.36
C HIS A 58 -3.01 -4.45 -23.36
N ARG A 59 -2.12 -4.57 -24.38
CA ARG A 59 -0.83 -3.86 -24.45
C ARG A 59 -0.96 -2.35 -24.17
N ARG A 60 -1.88 -1.66 -24.86
CA ARG A 60 -2.14 -0.22 -24.67
C ARG A 60 -2.49 0.14 -23.22
N TRP A 61 -3.35 -0.65 -22.57
CA TRP A 61 -3.73 -0.39 -21.18
C TRP A 61 -2.58 -0.67 -20.21
N VAL A 62 -1.80 -1.73 -20.43
CA VAL A 62 -0.63 -2.04 -19.59
C VAL A 62 0.39 -0.90 -19.66
N THR A 63 0.73 -0.43 -20.86
CA THR A 63 1.66 0.70 -21.05
C THR A 63 1.12 1.98 -20.40
N LYS A 64 -0.15 2.32 -20.65
CA LYS A 64 -0.79 3.51 -20.06
C LYS A 64 -0.78 3.42 -18.53
N LYS A 65 -1.15 2.27 -17.97
CA LYS A 65 -1.22 2.09 -16.51
C LYS A 65 0.17 2.20 -15.87
N ALA A 66 1.19 1.60 -16.49
CA ALA A 66 2.57 1.70 -16.04
C ALA A 66 3.07 3.16 -16.06
N LEU A 67 2.80 3.91 -17.13
CA LEU A 67 3.12 5.33 -17.21
C LEU A 67 2.42 6.14 -16.12
N CYS A 68 1.11 5.93 -15.92
CA CYS A 68 0.36 6.62 -14.88
C CYS A 68 0.93 6.38 -13.48
N ILE A 69 1.39 5.15 -13.19
CA ILE A 69 2.03 4.83 -11.90
C ILE A 69 3.32 5.63 -11.72
N ARG A 70 4.19 5.70 -12.75
CA ARG A 70 5.42 6.49 -12.68
C ARG A 70 5.14 7.98 -12.48
N VAL A 71 4.22 8.54 -13.28
CA VAL A 71 3.83 9.96 -13.18
C VAL A 71 3.28 10.26 -11.78
N TYR A 72 2.47 9.37 -11.22
CA TYR A 72 1.94 9.53 -9.87
C TYR A 72 3.06 9.56 -8.81
N GLN A 73 4.03 8.66 -8.90
CA GLN A 73 5.17 8.61 -7.98
C GLN A 73 6.02 9.90 -8.06
N GLU A 74 6.32 10.37 -9.26
CA GLU A 74 7.07 11.61 -9.46
C GLU A 74 6.31 12.84 -8.96
N ALA A 75 5.01 12.92 -9.26
CA ALA A 75 4.17 14.00 -8.74
C ALA A 75 4.12 14.01 -7.20
N GLN A 76 4.09 12.83 -6.56
CA GLN A 76 4.09 12.72 -5.11
C GLN A 76 5.43 13.15 -4.50
N LYS A 77 6.57 12.83 -5.15
CA LYS A 77 7.89 13.31 -4.75
C LYS A 77 7.97 14.84 -4.76
N LEU A 78 7.55 15.47 -5.86
CA LEU A 78 7.54 16.93 -5.99
C LEU A 78 6.62 17.59 -4.95
N LYS A 79 5.44 17.02 -4.68
CA LYS A 79 4.56 17.50 -3.62
C LYS A 79 5.22 17.43 -2.24
N LYS A 80 5.93 16.34 -1.94
CA LYS A 80 6.66 16.16 -0.67
C LYS A 80 7.77 17.21 -0.53
N GLN A 81 8.55 17.44 -1.57
CA GLN A 81 9.59 18.48 -1.60
C GLN A 81 9.00 19.89 -1.38
N LYS A 82 7.93 20.24 -2.10
CA LYS A 82 7.24 21.53 -1.92
C LYS A 82 6.73 21.73 -0.48
N ARG A 83 6.20 20.68 0.14
CA ARG A 83 5.76 20.73 1.55
C ARG A 83 6.94 20.91 2.50
N ALA A 84 8.05 20.22 2.28
CA ALA A 84 9.27 20.36 3.08
C ALA A 84 9.87 21.77 2.98
N LEU A 85 9.94 22.34 1.77
CA LEU A 85 10.42 23.71 1.57
C LEU A 85 9.54 24.74 2.28
N LYS A 86 8.21 24.59 2.19
CA LYS A 86 7.27 25.47 2.91
C LYS A 86 7.42 25.34 4.43
N ALA A 87 7.61 24.13 4.95
CA ALA A 87 7.84 23.91 6.38
C ALA A 87 9.17 24.52 6.84
N ALA A 88 10.25 24.35 6.07
CA ALA A 88 11.55 24.95 6.37
C ALA A 88 11.47 26.49 6.38
N ALA A 89 10.82 27.10 5.38
CA ALA A 89 10.63 28.55 5.33
C ALA A 89 9.78 29.07 6.53
N ALA A 90 8.74 28.34 6.93
CA ALA A 90 7.94 28.69 8.09
C ALA A 90 8.72 28.56 9.42
N ALA A 91 9.57 27.54 9.55
CA ALA A 91 10.44 27.37 10.70
C ALA A 91 11.50 28.48 10.80
N GLN A 92 12.10 28.89 9.68
CA GLN A 92 13.03 30.03 9.66
C GLN A 92 12.35 31.34 10.08
N LYS A 93 11.12 31.62 9.60
CA LYS A 93 10.35 32.79 10.04
C LYS A 93 10.06 32.77 11.54
N ARG A 94 9.73 31.61 12.12
CA ARG A 94 9.55 31.47 13.57
C ARG A 94 10.86 31.65 14.35
N GLY A 95 11.98 31.16 13.81
CA GLY A 95 13.31 31.35 14.40
C GLY A 95 13.81 32.80 14.38
N GLN A 96 13.43 33.59 13.36
CA GLN A 96 13.73 35.03 13.27
C GLN A 96 12.81 35.93 14.11
N ILE A 97 11.63 35.45 14.52
CA ILE A 97 10.75 36.20 15.45
C ILE A 97 11.19 36.02 16.92
N ASN A 98 11.92 34.94 17.23
CA ASN A 98 12.42 34.62 18.58
C ASN A 98 13.83 35.12 19.00
N PRO A 99 14.65 35.89 18.23
CA PRO A 99 15.89 36.46 18.72
C PRO A 99 15.73 37.85 19.35
N GLU A 100 14.69 38.63 19.01
CA GLU A 100 14.51 40.01 19.48
C GLU A 100 13.78 40.16 20.82
N SER A 101 13.17 39.09 21.36
CA SER A 101 12.44 39.13 22.64
C SER A 101 13.27 38.73 23.87
N SER A 102 14.59 38.50 23.73
CA SER A 102 15.46 38.13 24.87
C SER A 102 16.38 39.24 25.39
N SER A 103 16.46 40.41 24.74
CA SER A 103 17.31 41.51 25.19
C SER A 103 16.49 42.65 25.79
N LYS A 104 16.04 42.50 27.04
CA LYS A 104 15.72 43.60 27.98
C LYS A 104 15.32 43.05 29.35
N VAL A 105 16.30 42.64 30.15
CA VAL A 105 16.19 42.67 31.61
C VAL A 105 17.54 43.15 32.15
N GLY A 106 17.68 44.45 32.33
CA GLY A 106 18.76 45.02 33.15
C GLY A 106 18.33 44.97 34.62
N PRO A 107 19.17 44.51 35.55
CA PRO A 107 18.88 44.62 36.97
C PRO A 107 19.31 46.01 37.48
N GLU A 108 18.36 46.94 37.60
CA GLU A 108 18.52 48.12 38.47
C GLU A 108 17.63 47.94 39.71
N ALA A 109 18.28 47.68 40.85
CA ALA A 109 17.82 48.12 42.17
C ALA A 109 18.93 47.87 43.20
N ILE A 110 19.91 48.77 43.25
CA ILE A 110 20.61 49.06 44.51
C ILE A 110 19.79 50.14 45.20
N LYS A 111 19.16 49.82 46.33
CA LYS A 111 18.73 50.81 47.32
C LYS A 111 19.23 50.37 48.69
N GLU A 112 20.39 50.90 49.05
CA GLU A 112 20.80 51.10 50.44
C GLU A 112 19.99 52.26 51.03
N ASN A 113 19.42 52.07 52.22
CA ASN A 113 19.63 52.88 53.43
C ASN A 113 18.39 52.99 54.35
N GLN A 114 18.68 52.65 55.61
CA GLN A 114 18.08 53.02 56.91
C GLN A 114 16.69 52.47 57.29
#